data_AF-A0A1V4PFS8-F1
#
_entry.id   AF-A0A1V4PFS8-F1
#
_cell.length_a   1.000
_cell.length_b   1.000
_cell.length_c   1.000
_cell.angle_alpha   90.00
_cell.angle_beta   90.00
_cell.angle_gamma   90.00
#
_symmetry.space_group_name_H-M   'P 1'
#
loop_
_entity.id
_entity.type
_entity.pdbx_description
1 polymer ?
#
loop_
_entity_poly.entity_id
_entity_poly.type
_entity_poly.pdbx_seq_one_letter_code
_entity_poly.pdbx_strand_id
1 'polypeptide(L)'
;MTDEPHAPGWQRPNALTSSDLEQQLRDWVAAAKRAANAGFDVLEIHAAHGYLLHSFLSPLSNTRTDEFGGSLRNRMRYPLAVVDAVRAVWPDDRPLLVRLSVVDNSPGGLTVEDSVEIACAFACAGVDVIDCSSGGIGSGYSRPIGPGYQVEFAQAVRAEAHIATMAVGMVVDPHQADDIVTSGAADLVALGRQALVDPSWPLRACDTLAPDSTDRYSLLAVQSRSWVAKRDRQLARFHASASAEQPCHEPSDRVATAPGAEVRS
;
A
#
# COMPACT_ATOMS: atom_id res chain seq x y z
N MET A 1 -4.32 -15.04 -22.54
CA MET A 1 -5.62 -15.67 -22.19
C MET A 1 -6.63 -15.42 -23.29
N THR A 2 -6.76 -14.20 -23.78
CA THR A 2 -7.48 -13.86 -25.01
C THR A 2 -6.48 -13.52 -26.13
N ASP A 3 -6.95 -13.52 -27.37
CA ASP A 3 -6.32 -12.90 -28.53
C ASP A 3 -7.02 -11.60 -28.95
N GLU A 4 -7.92 -11.07 -28.11
CA GLU A 4 -8.57 -9.79 -28.33
C GLU A 4 -7.80 -8.63 -27.70
N PRO A 5 -7.66 -7.49 -28.40
CA PRO A 5 -7.00 -6.32 -27.85
C PRO A 5 -7.89 -5.64 -26.79
N HIS A 6 -7.26 -4.87 -25.88
CA HIS A 6 -7.99 -4.11 -24.86
C HIS A 6 -8.96 -3.08 -25.46
N ALA A 7 -8.57 -2.42 -26.56
CA ALA A 7 -9.39 -1.43 -27.25
C ALA A 7 -9.06 -1.40 -28.77
N PRO A 8 -9.95 -0.82 -29.61
CA PRO A 8 -9.71 -0.71 -31.04
C PRO A 8 -8.38 0.01 -31.35
N GLY A 9 -7.58 -0.58 -32.24
CA GLY A 9 -6.27 -0.05 -32.65
C GLY A 9 -5.11 -0.40 -31.72
N TRP A 10 -5.35 -1.09 -30.61
CA TRP A 10 -4.30 -1.58 -29.71
C TRP A 10 -3.66 -2.87 -30.23
N GLN A 11 -2.48 -3.19 -29.67
CA GLN A 11 -1.78 -4.44 -29.99
C GLN A 11 -2.65 -5.65 -29.60
N ARG A 12 -2.68 -6.62 -30.50
CA ARG A 12 -3.35 -7.89 -30.29
C ARG A 12 -2.42 -8.84 -29.52
N PRO A 13 -2.79 -9.31 -28.32
CA PRO A 13 -1.99 -10.30 -27.61
C PRO A 13 -2.11 -11.66 -28.30
N ASN A 14 -1.12 -12.53 -28.09
CA ASN A 14 -1.24 -13.94 -28.46
C ASN A 14 -1.91 -14.70 -27.30
N ALA A 15 -2.91 -15.52 -27.61
CA ALA A 15 -3.48 -16.43 -26.63
C ALA A 15 -2.46 -17.52 -26.27
N LEU A 16 -2.09 -17.59 -24.98
CA LEU A 16 -1.09 -18.55 -24.48
C LEU A 16 -1.55 -20.00 -24.69
N THR A 17 -0.65 -20.82 -25.20
CA THR A 17 -0.77 -22.27 -25.28
C THR A 17 -0.35 -22.94 -23.96
N SER A 18 -0.64 -24.22 -23.78
CA SER A 18 -0.16 -24.97 -22.60
C SER A 18 1.37 -24.96 -22.49
N SER A 19 2.09 -25.05 -23.61
CA SER A 19 3.56 -24.94 -23.63
C SER A 19 4.04 -23.57 -23.17
N ASP A 20 3.33 -22.50 -23.53
CA ASP A 20 3.66 -21.16 -23.06
C ASP A 20 3.44 -21.04 -21.55
N LEU A 21 2.35 -21.60 -21.03
CA LEU A 21 2.07 -21.60 -19.59
C LEU A 21 3.15 -22.36 -18.80
N GLU A 22 3.60 -23.51 -19.30
CA GLU A 22 4.71 -24.25 -18.69
C GLU A 22 6.02 -23.46 -18.73
N GLN A 23 6.30 -22.75 -19.83
CA GLN A 23 7.49 -21.90 -19.93
C GLN A 23 7.42 -20.75 -18.94
N GLN A 24 6.29 -20.04 -18.88
CA GLN A 24 6.09 -18.95 -17.94
C GLN A 24 6.22 -19.42 -16.48
N LEU A 25 5.73 -20.62 -16.13
CA LEU A 25 5.96 -21.20 -14.79
C LEU A 25 7.45 -21.40 -14.49
N ARG A 26 8.24 -21.89 -15.44
CA ARG A 26 9.69 -22.00 -15.29
C ARG A 26 10.34 -20.63 -15.05
N ASP A 27 9.85 -19.59 -15.73
CA ASP A 27 10.36 -18.24 -15.60
C ASP A 27 10.02 -17.62 -14.24
N TRP A 28 8.81 -17.84 -13.72
CA TRP A 28 8.44 -17.46 -12.34
C TRP A 28 9.34 -18.12 -11.29
N VAL A 29 9.56 -19.43 -11.42
CA VAL A 29 10.47 -20.18 -10.53
C VAL A 29 11.90 -19.64 -10.62
N ALA A 30 12.40 -19.38 -11.83
CA ALA A 30 13.74 -18.84 -12.03
C ALA A 30 13.88 -17.44 -11.42
N ALA A 31 12.87 -16.58 -11.54
CA ALA A 31 12.84 -15.25 -10.96
C ALA A 31 12.85 -15.31 -9.42
N ALA A 32 12.00 -16.16 -8.82
CA ALA A 32 11.94 -16.34 -7.37
C ALA A 32 13.29 -16.83 -6.79
N LYS A 33 13.94 -17.81 -7.44
CA LYS A 33 15.29 -18.27 -7.04
C LYS A 33 16.32 -17.16 -7.12
N ARG A 34 16.28 -16.32 -8.16
CA ARG A 34 17.18 -15.16 -8.29
C ARG A 34 16.95 -14.15 -7.17
N ALA A 35 15.69 -13.87 -6.84
CA ALA A 35 15.35 -12.97 -5.73
C ALA A 35 15.87 -13.52 -4.39
N ALA A 36 15.67 -14.81 -4.12
CA ALA A 36 16.16 -15.43 -2.89
C ALA A 36 17.69 -15.36 -2.79
N ASN A 37 18.39 -15.68 -3.88
CA ASN A 37 19.85 -15.63 -3.96
C ASN A 37 20.41 -14.20 -3.85
N ALA A 38 19.66 -13.20 -4.30
CA ALA A 38 20.03 -11.80 -4.17
C ALA A 38 19.80 -11.25 -2.74
N GLY A 39 19.17 -12.04 -1.86
CA GLY A 39 18.96 -11.66 -0.46
C GLY A 39 17.73 -10.77 -0.23
N PHE A 40 16.74 -10.79 -1.12
CA PHE A 40 15.46 -10.13 -0.82
C PHE A 40 14.77 -10.80 0.38
N ASP A 41 14.23 -9.99 1.29
CA ASP A 41 13.53 -10.45 2.49
C ASP A 41 12.05 -10.77 2.24
N VAL A 42 11.46 -10.16 1.20
CA VAL A 42 10.05 -10.29 0.84
C VAL A 42 9.93 -10.45 -0.67
N LEU A 43 9.00 -11.29 -1.12
CA LEU A 43 8.64 -11.44 -2.53
C LEU A 43 7.14 -11.16 -2.71
N GLU A 44 6.77 -10.35 -3.69
CA GLU A 44 5.38 -10.10 -4.06
C GLU A 44 5.10 -10.57 -5.48
N ILE A 45 4.13 -11.48 -5.64
CA ILE A 45 3.62 -11.92 -6.93
C ILE A 45 2.58 -10.90 -7.42
N HIS A 46 2.76 -10.41 -8.64
CA HIS A 46 1.87 -9.42 -9.21
C HIS A 46 0.68 -10.06 -9.94
N ALA A 47 -0.51 -10.03 -9.32
CA ALA A 47 -1.78 -10.50 -9.87
C ALA A 47 -2.85 -9.40 -9.97
N ALA A 48 -2.42 -8.18 -10.28
CA ALA A 48 -3.26 -6.99 -10.33
C ALA A 48 -3.05 -6.19 -11.63
N HIS A 49 -3.77 -5.06 -11.75
CA HIS A 49 -3.55 -3.99 -12.73
C HIS A 49 -3.57 -4.39 -14.20
N GLY A 50 -4.19 -5.51 -14.53
CA GLY A 50 -4.39 -5.96 -15.91
C GLY A 50 -3.21 -6.71 -16.50
N TYR A 51 -2.20 -7.01 -15.68
CA TYR A 51 -1.11 -7.89 -16.08
C TYR A 51 -1.56 -9.35 -16.15
N LEU A 52 -0.61 -10.24 -16.46
CA LEU A 52 -0.87 -11.62 -16.84
C LEU A 52 -1.80 -12.38 -15.88
N LEU A 53 -1.49 -12.40 -14.57
CA LEU A 53 -2.32 -13.18 -13.64
C LEU A 53 -3.68 -12.51 -13.39
N HIS A 54 -3.73 -11.17 -13.32
CA HIS A 54 -5.01 -10.46 -13.21
C HIS A 54 -5.91 -10.74 -14.41
N SER A 55 -5.34 -10.85 -15.60
CA SER A 55 -6.12 -11.14 -16.80
C SER A 55 -6.55 -12.61 -16.91
N PHE A 56 -5.87 -13.55 -16.23
CA PHE A 56 -6.46 -14.88 -15.99
C PHE A 56 -7.64 -14.80 -15.05
N LEU A 57 -7.50 -14.03 -13.97
CA LEU A 57 -8.53 -13.86 -12.96
C LEU A 57 -9.75 -13.11 -13.48
N SER A 58 -9.64 -12.09 -14.32
CA SER A 58 -10.82 -11.32 -14.75
C SER A 58 -11.60 -12.00 -15.89
N PRO A 59 -12.92 -12.20 -15.74
CA PRO A 59 -13.77 -12.74 -16.81
C PRO A 59 -13.88 -11.78 -18.02
N LEU A 60 -13.55 -10.49 -17.85
CA LEU A 60 -13.57 -9.51 -18.94
C LEU A 60 -12.44 -9.72 -19.96
N SER A 61 -11.36 -10.37 -19.53
CA SER A 61 -10.18 -10.61 -20.39
C SER A 61 -9.92 -12.09 -20.64
N ASN A 62 -10.39 -12.99 -19.76
CA ASN A 62 -10.21 -14.43 -19.94
C ASN A 62 -11.39 -15.05 -20.71
N THR A 63 -11.27 -15.11 -22.03
CA THR A 63 -12.24 -15.73 -22.94
C THR A 63 -11.96 -17.20 -23.23
N ARG A 64 -11.04 -17.84 -22.48
CA ARG A 64 -10.69 -19.25 -22.70
C ARG A 64 -11.88 -20.16 -22.42
N THR A 65 -11.97 -21.24 -23.18
CA THR A 65 -12.97 -22.30 -23.03
C THR A 65 -12.38 -23.61 -22.51
N ASP A 66 -11.08 -23.63 -22.23
CA ASP A 66 -10.38 -24.76 -21.62
C ASP A 66 -10.42 -24.69 -20.08
N GLU A 67 -9.62 -25.52 -19.43
CA GLU A 67 -9.57 -25.62 -17.97
C GLU A 67 -9.11 -24.33 -17.27
N PHE A 68 -8.53 -23.37 -17.98
CA PHE A 68 -8.05 -22.10 -17.42
C PHE A 68 -9.04 -20.93 -17.60
N GLY A 69 -10.26 -21.18 -18.10
CA GLY A 69 -11.27 -20.14 -18.34
C GLY A 69 -12.69 -20.51 -17.89
N GLY A 70 -13.60 -19.55 -18.03
CA GLY A 70 -15.00 -19.66 -17.61
C GLY A 70 -15.18 -19.44 -16.11
N SER A 71 -15.43 -20.51 -15.34
CA SER A 71 -15.69 -20.42 -13.90
C SER A 71 -14.54 -19.76 -13.12
N LEU A 72 -14.85 -19.14 -11.97
CA LEU A 72 -13.81 -18.56 -11.09
C LEU A 72 -12.74 -19.57 -10.73
N ARG A 73 -13.14 -20.80 -10.34
CA ARG A 73 -12.22 -21.90 -10.06
C ARG A 73 -11.23 -22.18 -11.20
N ASN A 74 -11.71 -22.19 -12.45
CA ASN A 74 -10.84 -22.40 -13.61
C ASN A 74 -9.92 -21.21 -13.86
N ARG A 75 -10.44 -19.98 -13.75
CA ARG A 75 -9.67 -18.73 -13.88
C ARG A 75 -8.54 -18.64 -12.84
N MET A 76 -8.75 -19.18 -11.64
CA MET A 76 -7.74 -19.24 -10.57
C MET A 76 -6.65 -20.29 -10.79
N ARG A 77 -6.83 -21.30 -11.65
CA ARG A 77 -5.89 -22.44 -11.75
C ARG A 77 -4.47 -22.01 -12.06
N TYR A 78 -4.29 -21.16 -13.07
CA TYR A 78 -2.96 -20.74 -13.47
C TYR A 78 -2.30 -19.79 -12.45
N PRO A 79 -2.99 -18.75 -11.93
CA PRO A 79 -2.48 -17.97 -10.79
C PRO A 79 -2.08 -18.84 -9.57
N LEU A 80 -2.88 -19.83 -9.19
CA LEU A 80 -2.54 -20.75 -8.10
C LEU A 80 -1.33 -21.62 -8.43
N ALA A 81 -1.23 -22.14 -9.65
CA ALA A 81 -0.05 -22.89 -10.07
C ALA A 81 1.24 -22.05 -10.01
N VAL A 82 1.15 -20.74 -10.30
CA VAL A 82 2.27 -19.80 -10.14
C VAL A 82 2.62 -19.62 -8.67
N VAL A 83 1.64 -19.41 -7.80
CA VAL A 83 1.85 -19.28 -6.35
C VAL A 83 2.52 -20.54 -5.80
N ASP A 84 1.99 -21.73 -6.10
CA ASP A 84 2.53 -23.02 -5.66
C ASP A 84 4.00 -23.20 -6.11
N ALA A 85 4.27 -22.91 -7.39
CA ALA A 85 5.60 -23.06 -7.96
C ALA A 85 6.62 -22.08 -7.35
N VAL A 86 6.20 -20.83 -7.08
CA VAL A 86 7.04 -19.82 -6.42
C VAL A 86 7.26 -20.17 -4.95
N ARG A 87 6.20 -20.54 -4.21
CA ARG A 87 6.25 -20.90 -2.80
C ARG A 87 7.19 -22.09 -2.57
N ALA A 88 7.20 -23.07 -3.47
CA ALA A 88 8.07 -24.24 -3.41
C ALA A 88 9.58 -23.94 -3.53
N VAL A 89 9.97 -22.73 -3.97
CA VAL A 89 11.38 -22.33 -4.14
C VAL A 89 11.76 -21.07 -3.37
N TRP A 90 10.78 -20.38 -2.81
CA TRP A 90 10.97 -19.24 -1.92
C TRP A 90 11.23 -19.74 -0.49
N PRO A 91 12.19 -19.16 0.27
CA PRO A 91 12.48 -19.60 1.64
C PRO A 91 11.27 -19.48 2.58
N ASP A 92 10.97 -20.53 3.34
CA ASP A 92 9.77 -20.61 4.21
C ASP A 92 9.80 -19.62 5.39
N ASP A 93 10.98 -19.09 5.72
CA ASP A 93 11.17 -18.05 6.74
C ASP A 93 10.94 -16.62 6.22
N ARG A 94 10.56 -16.47 4.94
CA ARG A 94 10.35 -15.18 4.28
C ARG A 94 8.91 -15.03 3.77
N PRO A 95 8.28 -13.85 3.99
CA PRO A 95 6.93 -13.58 3.52
C PRO A 95 6.81 -13.69 2.00
N LEU A 96 5.73 -14.31 1.54
CA LEU A 96 5.25 -14.30 0.17
C LEU A 96 3.94 -13.51 0.09
N LEU A 97 3.96 -12.44 -0.68
CA LEU A 97 2.83 -11.55 -0.91
C LEU A 97 2.20 -11.84 -2.28
N VAL A 98 0.91 -11.54 -2.40
CA VAL A 98 0.24 -11.40 -3.70
C VAL A 98 -0.42 -10.04 -3.77
N ARG A 99 -0.14 -9.30 -4.83
CA ARG A 99 -0.89 -8.09 -5.15
C ARG A 99 -2.09 -8.40 -6.02
N LEU A 100 -3.28 -8.01 -5.56
CA LEU A 100 -4.56 -8.34 -6.18
C LEU A 100 -5.36 -7.08 -6.50
N SER A 101 -5.89 -6.98 -7.72
CA SER A 101 -6.95 -6.02 -8.01
C SER A 101 -8.26 -6.61 -7.51
N VAL A 102 -8.75 -6.13 -6.36
CA VAL A 102 -9.91 -6.70 -5.66
C VAL A 102 -11.21 -6.52 -6.47
N VAL A 103 -11.27 -5.48 -7.28
CA VAL A 103 -12.38 -5.27 -8.22
C VAL A 103 -11.84 -4.77 -9.55
N ASP A 104 -12.49 -5.14 -10.65
CA ASP A 104 -12.14 -4.58 -11.98
C ASP A 104 -12.62 -3.14 -12.16
N ASN A 105 -13.62 -2.71 -11.37
CA ASN A 105 -14.36 -1.47 -11.62
C ASN A 105 -14.91 -1.45 -13.06
N SER A 106 -15.58 -2.54 -13.46
CA SER A 106 -16.32 -2.62 -14.71
C SER A 106 -17.45 -3.65 -14.60
N PRO A 107 -18.61 -3.43 -15.23
CA PRO A 107 -19.71 -4.39 -15.23
C PRO A 107 -19.26 -5.77 -15.73
N GLY A 108 -19.58 -6.82 -14.98
CA GLY A 108 -19.23 -8.20 -15.32
C GLY A 108 -17.78 -8.57 -15.06
N GLY A 109 -16.97 -7.69 -14.45
CA GLY A 109 -15.62 -8.01 -13.97
C GLY A 109 -15.60 -8.59 -12.56
N LEU A 110 -14.39 -8.71 -12.00
CA LEU A 110 -14.18 -9.17 -10.63
C LEU A 110 -14.93 -8.29 -9.62
N THR A 111 -15.60 -8.96 -8.68
CA THR A 111 -16.22 -8.33 -7.51
C THR A 111 -15.39 -8.56 -6.25
N VAL A 112 -15.79 -7.92 -5.15
CA VAL A 112 -15.11 -8.11 -3.85
C VAL A 112 -15.26 -9.56 -3.40
N GLU A 113 -16.45 -10.16 -3.59
CA GLU A 113 -16.76 -11.53 -3.21
C GLU A 113 -15.90 -12.55 -3.98
N ASP A 114 -15.72 -12.34 -5.30
CA ASP A 114 -14.78 -13.15 -6.10
C ASP A 114 -13.36 -13.06 -5.52
N SER A 115 -12.94 -11.85 -5.16
CA SER A 115 -11.59 -11.60 -4.64
C SER A 115 -11.37 -12.13 -3.23
N VAL A 116 -12.41 -12.22 -2.40
CA VAL A 116 -12.36 -12.93 -1.12
C VAL A 116 -12.12 -14.43 -1.35
N GLU A 117 -12.83 -15.05 -2.30
CA GLU A 117 -12.59 -16.47 -2.65
C GLU A 117 -11.16 -16.69 -3.19
N ILE A 118 -10.68 -15.78 -4.04
CA ILE A 118 -9.31 -15.79 -4.56
C ILE A 118 -8.29 -15.65 -3.41
N ALA A 119 -8.51 -14.72 -2.49
CA ALA A 119 -7.63 -14.50 -1.35
C ALA A 119 -7.60 -15.72 -0.41
N CYS A 120 -8.73 -16.36 -0.14
CA CYS A 120 -8.81 -17.63 0.60
C CYS A 120 -7.98 -18.73 -0.09
N ALA A 121 -8.07 -18.84 -1.41
CA ALA A 121 -7.32 -19.83 -2.17
C ALA A 121 -5.80 -19.56 -2.13
N PHE A 122 -5.39 -18.29 -2.24
CA PHE A 122 -3.99 -17.89 -2.08
C PHE A 122 -3.45 -18.10 -0.67
N ALA A 123 -4.24 -17.80 0.36
CA ALA A 123 -3.90 -18.09 1.75
C ALA A 123 -3.66 -19.59 1.96
N CYS A 124 -4.54 -20.45 1.43
CA CYS A 124 -4.37 -21.91 1.46
C CYS A 124 -3.10 -22.40 0.74
N ALA A 125 -2.63 -21.66 -0.26
CA ALA A 125 -1.42 -21.94 -1.02
C ALA A 125 -0.13 -21.38 -0.37
N GLY A 126 -0.23 -20.78 0.82
CA GLY A 126 0.93 -20.27 1.57
C GLY A 126 1.33 -18.83 1.24
N VAL A 127 0.38 -18.02 0.78
CA VAL A 127 0.53 -16.56 0.72
C VAL A 127 0.26 -15.96 2.09
N ASP A 128 1.11 -15.04 2.52
CA ASP A 128 1.08 -14.47 3.87
C ASP A 128 0.26 -13.17 3.92
N VAL A 129 0.31 -12.36 2.86
CA VAL A 129 -0.35 -11.05 2.79
C VAL A 129 -0.91 -10.77 1.40
N ILE A 130 -2.09 -10.17 1.33
CA ILE A 130 -2.68 -9.63 0.09
C ILE A 130 -2.50 -8.10 0.04
N ASP A 131 -1.78 -7.59 -0.97
CA ASP A 131 -1.80 -6.16 -1.33
C ASP A 131 -3.06 -5.88 -2.14
N CYS A 132 -4.00 -5.17 -1.52
CA CYS A 132 -5.33 -4.94 -2.05
C CYS A 132 -5.36 -3.66 -2.87
N SER A 133 -5.40 -3.81 -4.20
CA SER A 133 -5.63 -2.73 -5.15
C SER A 133 -6.94 -2.91 -5.92
N SER A 134 -7.09 -2.26 -7.07
CA SER A 134 -8.28 -2.33 -7.92
C SER A 134 -7.96 -1.89 -9.34
N GLY A 135 -8.81 -2.30 -10.28
CA GLY A 135 -8.80 -1.89 -11.67
C GLY A 135 -7.67 -2.50 -12.51
N GLY A 136 -7.53 -1.94 -13.71
CA GLY A 136 -6.56 -2.36 -14.73
C GLY A 136 -7.17 -3.15 -15.88
N ILE A 137 -8.41 -3.63 -15.76
CA ILE A 137 -9.17 -4.29 -16.83
C ILE A 137 -10.56 -3.66 -16.94
N GLY A 138 -11.02 -3.48 -18.18
CA GLY A 138 -12.30 -2.84 -18.47
C GLY A 138 -12.22 -1.31 -18.57
N SER A 139 -13.34 -0.68 -18.91
CA SER A 139 -13.41 0.75 -19.26
C SER A 139 -14.63 1.47 -18.67
N GLY A 140 -15.29 0.87 -17.65
CA GLY A 140 -16.71 1.14 -17.40
C GLY A 140 -17.14 1.70 -16.05
N TYR A 141 -16.28 1.83 -15.03
CA TYR A 141 -16.72 2.33 -13.72
C TYR A 141 -15.67 3.21 -13.07
N SER A 142 -16.02 4.47 -12.75
CA SER A 142 -15.18 5.33 -11.92
C SER A 142 -15.73 5.36 -10.51
N ARG A 143 -15.00 4.76 -9.55
CA ARG A 143 -15.16 5.16 -8.14
C ARG A 143 -14.54 6.54 -7.96
N PRO A 144 -15.11 7.42 -7.13
CA PRO A 144 -14.47 8.66 -6.75
C PRO A 144 -13.07 8.38 -6.20
N ILE A 145 -12.07 9.03 -6.77
CA ILE A 145 -10.69 8.92 -6.30
C ILE A 145 -10.49 9.98 -5.22
N GLY A 146 -10.06 9.56 -4.04
CA GLY A 146 -9.73 10.42 -2.92
C GLY A 146 -8.83 9.71 -1.92
N PRO A 147 -8.46 10.37 -0.81
CA PRO A 147 -7.68 9.73 0.25
C PRO A 147 -8.37 8.46 0.77
N GLY A 148 -7.65 7.35 0.81
CA GLY A 148 -8.12 6.08 1.39
C GLY A 148 -9.13 5.32 0.54
N TYR A 149 -9.36 5.69 -0.72
CA TYR A 149 -10.48 5.17 -1.53
C TYR A 149 -10.45 3.64 -1.82
N GLN A 150 -9.36 2.94 -1.49
CA GLN A 150 -9.24 1.48 -1.65
C GLN A 150 -9.15 0.74 -0.31
N VAL A 151 -9.16 1.45 0.83
CA VAL A 151 -9.00 0.85 2.16
C VAL A 151 -10.10 -0.17 2.46
N GLU A 152 -11.33 0.11 2.02
CA GLU A 152 -12.46 -0.80 2.17
C GLU A 152 -12.24 -2.17 1.52
N PHE A 153 -11.42 -2.25 0.46
CA PHE A 153 -11.07 -3.52 -0.17
C PHE A 153 -10.14 -4.36 0.70
N ALA A 154 -9.11 -3.73 1.29
CA ALA A 154 -8.22 -4.38 2.23
C ALA A 154 -8.98 -4.84 3.48
N GLN A 155 -9.94 -4.05 3.95
CA GLN A 155 -10.78 -4.37 5.09
C GLN A 155 -11.69 -5.57 4.82
N ALA A 156 -12.38 -5.61 3.66
CA ALA A 156 -13.26 -6.71 3.29
C ALA A 156 -12.48 -8.03 3.14
N VAL A 157 -11.37 -8.01 2.40
CA VAL A 157 -10.51 -9.20 2.22
C VAL A 157 -9.97 -9.69 3.56
N ARG A 158 -9.50 -8.79 4.42
CA ARG A 158 -9.01 -9.16 5.76
C ARG A 158 -10.08 -9.82 6.62
N ALA A 159 -11.27 -9.22 6.64
CA ALA A 159 -12.38 -9.66 7.48
C ALA A 159 -12.93 -11.03 7.05
N GLU A 160 -13.03 -11.27 5.74
CA GLU A 160 -13.72 -12.44 5.19
C GLU A 160 -12.78 -13.57 4.77
N ALA A 161 -11.57 -13.26 4.28
CA ALA A 161 -10.57 -14.27 3.92
C ALA A 161 -9.60 -14.62 5.05
N HIS A 162 -9.66 -13.89 6.18
CA HIS A 162 -8.84 -14.13 7.38
C HIS A 162 -7.32 -14.20 7.09
N ILE A 163 -6.86 -13.40 6.14
CA ILE A 163 -5.46 -13.22 5.78
C ILE A 163 -5.04 -11.78 6.06
N ALA A 164 -3.77 -11.55 6.39
CA ALA A 164 -3.26 -10.20 6.56
C ALA A 164 -3.33 -9.41 5.25
N THR A 165 -3.62 -8.12 5.33
CA THR A 165 -3.78 -7.27 4.15
C THR A 165 -2.91 -6.02 4.20
N MET A 166 -2.54 -5.56 3.01
CA MET A 166 -1.89 -4.27 2.80
C MET A 166 -2.84 -3.34 2.05
N ALA A 167 -3.15 -2.20 2.66
CA ALA A 167 -3.99 -1.18 2.05
C ALA A 167 -3.18 -0.21 1.18
N VAL A 168 -3.78 0.18 0.06
CA VAL A 168 -3.30 1.28 -0.80
C VAL A 168 -4.41 2.31 -0.99
N GLY A 169 -4.17 3.31 -1.82
CA GLY A 169 -5.22 4.24 -2.28
C GLY A 169 -5.06 5.64 -1.71
N MET A 170 -4.05 6.36 -2.23
CA MET A 170 -3.83 7.78 -1.90
C MET A 170 -3.69 8.01 -0.38
N VAL A 171 -2.82 7.24 0.26
CA VAL A 171 -2.38 7.54 1.63
C VAL A 171 -1.25 8.57 1.55
N VAL A 172 -1.48 9.73 2.16
CA VAL A 172 -0.56 10.88 2.10
C VAL A 172 -0.24 11.47 3.47
N ASP A 173 -1.16 11.30 4.42
CA ASP A 173 -1.07 11.86 5.77
C ASP A 173 -0.70 10.78 6.81
N PRO A 174 0.17 11.07 7.80
CA PRO A 174 0.51 10.12 8.85
C PRO A 174 -0.68 9.63 9.68
N HIS A 175 -1.63 10.50 10.05
CA HIS A 175 -2.81 10.09 10.82
C HIS A 175 -3.71 9.17 9.99
N GLN A 176 -3.84 9.45 8.69
CA GLN A 176 -4.55 8.55 7.78
C GLN A 176 -3.94 7.14 7.78
N ALA A 177 -2.61 7.02 7.74
CA ALA A 177 -1.93 5.72 7.77
C ALA A 177 -2.10 5.02 9.13
N ASP A 178 -1.98 5.77 10.23
CA ASP A 178 -2.15 5.27 11.60
C ASP A 178 -3.59 4.78 11.83
N ASP A 179 -4.60 5.53 11.40
CA ASP A 179 -6.00 5.17 11.50
C ASP A 179 -6.31 3.86 10.75
N ILE A 180 -5.74 3.65 9.56
CA ILE A 180 -5.94 2.41 8.78
C ILE A 180 -5.47 1.18 9.57
N VAL A 181 -4.31 1.27 10.23
CA VAL A 181 -3.76 0.15 11.00
C VAL A 181 -4.46 -0.02 12.34
N THR A 182 -4.62 1.06 13.10
CA THR A 182 -5.17 1.03 14.47
C THR A 182 -6.66 0.70 14.50
N SER A 183 -7.42 1.04 13.45
CA SER A 183 -8.81 0.61 13.30
C SER A 183 -8.96 -0.86 12.88
N GLY A 184 -7.87 -1.52 12.48
CA GLY A 184 -7.88 -2.88 11.96
C GLY A 184 -8.38 -3.01 10.52
N ALA A 185 -8.42 -1.92 9.75
CA ALA A 185 -8.82 -1.92 8.35
C ALA A 185 -7.78 -2.63 7.45
N ALA A 186 -6.49 -2.58 7.80
CA ALA A 186 -5.44 -3.38 7.20
C ALA A 186 -4.27 -3.58 8.18
N ASP A 187 -3.42 -4.56 7.93
CA ASP A 187 -2.25 -4.84 8.77
C ASP A 187 -1.02 -4.03 8.30
N LEU A 188 -0.99 -3.65 7.01
CA LEU A 188 0.08 -2.85 6.40
C LEU A 188 -0.50 -1.71 5.54
N VAL A 189 0.29 -0.66 5.32
CA VAL A 189 -0.07 0.46 4.44
C VAL A 189 1.04 0.67 3.41
N ALA A 190 0.70 0.61 2.12
CA ALA A 190 1.65 0.88 1.05
C ALA A 190 1.61 2.35 0.61
N LEU A 191 2.79 2.98 0.60
CA LEU A 191 2.97 4.34 0.11
C LEU A 191 3.63 4.32 -1.26
N GLY A 192 2.94 4.87 -2.26
CA GLY A 192 3.48 5.05 -3.62
C GLY A 192 3.97 6.47 -3.84
N ARG A 193 3.13 7.30 -4.49
CA ARG A 193 3.45 8.69 -4.87
C ARG A 193 3.95 9.55 -3.69
N GLN A 194 3.42 9.33 -2.48
CA GLN A 194 3.86 10.09 -1.31
C GLN A 194 5.32 9.82 -0.94
N ALA A 195 5.79 8.57 -1.05
CA ALA A 195 7.19 8.23 -0.78
C ALA A 195 8.15 8.81 -1.83
N LEU A 196 7.66 9.08 -3.06
CA LEU A 196 8.45 9.78 -4.09
C LEU A 196 8.58 11.27 -3.79
N VAL A 197 7.52 11.90 -3.29
CA VAL A 197 7.51 13.33 -2.93
C VAL A 197 8.29 13.58 -1.63
N ASP A 198 8.16 12.67 -0.67
CA ASP A 198 8.86 12.72 0.61
C ASP A 198 9.55 11.37 0.93
N PRO A 199 10.82 11.19 0.53
CA PRO A 199 11.57 9.98 0.87
C PRO A 199 11.80 9.79 2.37
N SER A 200 11.66 10.86 3.17
CA SER A 200 11.76 10.84 4.63
C SER A 200 10.40 10.71 5.30
N TRP A 201 9.35 10.35 4.56
CA TRP A 201 7.98 10.26 5.09
C TRP A 201 7.87 9.42 6.37
N PRO A 202 8.55 8.26 6.54
CA PRO A 202 8.49 7.51 7.80
C PRO A 202 9.00 8.30 9.01
N LEU A 203 10.02 9.15 8.82
CA LEU A 203 10.52 10.04 9.88
C LEU A 203 9.49 11.13 10.19
N ARG A 204 8.87 11.72 9.16
CA ARG A 204 7.80 12.70 9.34
C ARG A 204 6.61 12.09 10.08
N ALA A 205 6.23 10.86 9.72
CA ALA A 205 5.15 10.14 10.38
C ALA A 205 5.48 9.89 11.85
N CYS A 206 6.70 9.47 12.17
CA CYS A 206 7.16 9.34 13.55
C CYS A 206 7.07 10.67 14.31
N ASP A 207 7.51 11.78 13.71
CA ASP A 207 7.46 13.10 14.34
C ASP A 207 6.02 13.59 14.57
N THR A 208 5.10 13.30 13.65
CA THR A 208 3.69 13.68 13.74
C THR A 208 2.93 12.84 14.76
N LEU A 209 3.13 11.52 14.74
CA LEU A 209 2.36 10.56 15.55
C LEU A 209 2.95 10.35 16.95
N ALA A 210 4.27 10.52 17.10
CA ALA A 210 4.99 10.28 18.34
C ALA A 210 6.09 11.34 18.56
N PRO A 211 5.72 12.63 18.73
CA PRO A 211 6.68 13.75 18.79
C PRO A 211 7.71 13.63 19.93
N ASP A 212 7.36 12.94 21.01
CA ASP A 212 8.24 12.72 22.16
C ASP A 212 9.08 11.44 22.05
N SER A 213 8.89 10.63 21.00
CA SER A 213 9.62 9.38 20.82
C SER A 213 11.04 9.59 20.29
N THR A 214 11.98 8.83 20.86
CA THR A 214 13.35 8.73 20.33
C THR A 214 13.49 7.71 19.19
N ASP A 215 12.41 6.99 18.87
CA ASP A 215 12.40 5.92 17.86
C ASP A 215 12.72 6.43 16.47
N ARG A 216 12.49 7.73 16.20
CA ARG A 216 12.86 8.39 14.94
C ARG A 216 14.32 8.18 14.55
N TYR A 217 15.23 8.04 15.52
CA TYR A 217 16.64 7.82 15.23
C TYR A 217 16.89 6.41 14.71
N SER A 218 16.10 5.42 15.12
CA SER A 218 16.20 4.05 14.62
C SER A 218 15.89 3.96 13.13
N LEU A 219 14.99 4.81 12.63
CA LEU A 219 14.58 4.91 11.23
C LEU A 219 15.62 5.59 10.33
N LEU A 220 16.62 6.26 10.91
CA LEU A 220 17.72 6.85 10.16
C LEU A 220 18.79 5.81 9.84
N ALA A 221 19.40 5.99 8.66
CA ALA A 221 20.60 5.26 8.28
C ALA A 221 21.68 5.39 9.37
N VAL A 222 22.39 4.29 9.63
CA VAL A 222 23.39 4.21 10.71
C VAL A 222 24.43 5.33 10.62
N GLN A 223 24.80 5.74 9.40
CA GLN A 223 25.79 6.77 9.14
C GLN A 223 25.29 8.18 9.50
N SER A 224 23.98 8.46 9.42
CA SER A 224 23.41 9.79 9.67
C SER A 224 22.81 9.94 11.06
N ARG A 225 22.41 8.83 11.72
CA ARG A 225 21.73 8.81 13.02
C ARG A 225 22.39 9.70 14.08
N SER A 226 23.70 9.53 14.30
CA SER A 226 24.43 10.25 15.37
C SER A 226 24.53 11.76 15.10
N TRP A 227 24.67 12.15 13.84
CA TRP A 227 24.74 13.55 13.40
C TRP A 227 23.41 14.27 13.61
N VAL A 228 22.30 13.64 13.23
CA VAL A 228 20.96 14.21 13.43
C VAL A 228 20.65 14.33 14.93
N ALA A 229 20.92 13.29 15.71
CA ALA A 229 20.71 13.34 17.16
C ALA A 229 21.56 14.42 17.84
N LYS A 230 22.80 14.66 17.37
CA LYS A 230 23.65 15.75 17.86
C LYS A 230 23.05 17.12 17.53
N ARG A 231 22.58 17.32 16.29
CA ARG A 231 21.90 18.54 15.85
C ARG A 231 20.68 18.84 16.73
N ASP A 232 19.82 17.87 16.97
CA ASP A 232 18.58 18.07 17.74
C ASP A 232 18.86 18.49 19.18
N ARG A 233 19.86 17.87 19.82
CA ARG A 233 20.33 18.30 21.15
C ARG A 233 20.87 19.72 21.15
N GLN A 234 21.52 20.16 20.07
CA GLN A 234 22.01 21.54 19.96
C GLN A 234 20.86 22.53 19.78
N LEU A 235 19.89 22.23 18.90
CA LEU A 235 18.70 23.06 18.68
C LEU A 235 17.86 23.19 19.96
N ALA A 236 17.62 22.09 20.67
CA ALA A 236 16.89 22.10 21.94
C ALA A 236 17.56 23.02 22.98
N ARG A 237 18.89 23.03 23.06
CA ARG A 237 19.63 23.94 23.93
C ARG A 237 19.45 25.40 23.54
N PHE A 238 19.50 25.72 22.25
CA PHE A 238 19.29 27.08 21.76
C PHE A 238 17.87 27.60 22.00
N HIS A 239 16.86 26.74 21.82
CA HIS A 239 15.48 27.10 22.13
C HIS A 239 15.27 27.32 23.63
N ALA A 240 15.83 26.45 24.49
CA ALA A 240 15.74 26.60 25.93
C ALA A 240 16.41 27.89 26.44
N SER A 241 17.57 28.28 25.86
CA SER A 241 18.21 29.57 26.21
C SER A 241 17.38 30.77 25.75
N ALA A 242 16.77 30.71 24.56
CA ALA A 242 15.95 31.81 24.04
C ALA A 242 14.66 32.02 24.85
N SER A 243 14.02 30.94 25.32
CA SER A 243 12.84 31.04 26.19
C SER A 243 13.14 31.57 27.59
N ALA A 244 14.37 31.40 28.09
CA ALA A 244 14.79 31.94 29.38
C ALA A 244 15.05 33.46 29.35
N GLU A 245 15.25 34.05 28.17
CA GLU A 245 15.55 35.48 27.99
C GLU A 245 14.32 36.37 27.76
N GLN A 246 13.10 35.82 27.63
CA GLN A 246 11.86 36.60 27.58
C GLN A 246 11.36 36.96 29.00
N PRO A 247 11.39 38.23 29.44
CA PRO A 247 10.87 38.59 30.76
C PRO A 247 9.34 38.56 30.77
N CYS A 248 8.75 37.97 31.81
CA CYS A 248 7.35 38.18 32.18
C CYS A 248 7.10 39.68 32.35
N HIS A 249 6.50 40.33 31.35
CA HIS A 249 5.87 41.63 31.58
C HIS A 249 4.56 41.40 32.32
N GLU A 250 4.58 41.57 33.65
CA GLU A 250 3.35 41.78 34.42
C GLU A 250 2.66 43.07 33.95
N PRO A 251 1.33 43.10 33.81
CA PRO A 251 0.62 44.34 33.55
C PRO A 251 0.65 45.18 34.84
N SER A 252 1.35 46.33 34.80
CA SER A 252 1.39 47.21 35.97
C SER A 252 0.04 47.89 36.16
N ASP A 253 -0.71 47.47 37.18
CA ASP A 253 -1.78 48.26 37.75
C ASP A 253 -1.19 49.56 38.31
N ARG A 254 -1.44 50.68 37.62
CA ARG A 254 -1.35 52.02 38.20
C ARG A 254 -2.66 52.76 38.01
N VAL A 255 -3.50 52.61 39.01
CA VAL A 255 -4.49 53.61 39.41
C VAL A 255 -3.73 54.89 39.78
N ALA A 256 -4.04 56.00 39.12
CA ALA A 256 -3.82 57.35 39.65
C ALA A 256 -4.91 58.29 39.14
N THR A 257 -5.59 58.88 40.11
CA THR A 257 -6.75 59.78 40.07
C THR A 257 -6.47 61.15 39.43
N ALA A 258 -7.54 61.77 38.93
CA ALA A 258 -7.64 63.12 38.31
C ALA A 258 -7.32 64.30 39.27
N PRO A 259 -7.33 65.57 38.80
CA PRO A 259 -8.60 66.32 38.76
C PRO A 259 -8.75 67.29 37.56
N GLY A 260 -9.99 67.75 37.31
CA GLY A 260 -10.39 68.51 36.12
C GLY A 260 -10.18 70.02 36.16
N ALA A 261 -10.57 70.69 35.07
CA ALA A 261 -11.05 72.08 35.03
C ALA A 261 -11.68 72.43 33.66
N GLU A 262 -12.93 72.84 33.75
CA GLU A 262 -13.85 73.65 32.93
C GLU A 262 -13.45 74.38 31.62
N VAL A 263 -14.36 74.22 30.64
CA VAL A 263 -15.22 75.21 29.92
C VAL A 263 -14.61 76.46 29.25
N ARG A 264 -14.91 76.61 27.94
CA ARG A 264 -15.54 77.76 27.22
C ARG A 264 -15.35 77.52 25.71
N SER A 265 -16.25 77.80 24.78
CA SER A 265 -17.66 78.26 24.71
C SER A 265 -18.11 78.01 23.27
#